data_AF-A0A0C9UK75-F1
#
_entry.id   AF-A0A0C9UK75-F1
#
_cell.length_a   1.000
_cell.length_b   1.000
_cell.length_c   1.000
_cell.angle_alpha   90.00
_cell.angle_beta   90.00
_cell.angle_gamma   90.00
#
_symmetry.space_group_name_H-M   'P 1'
#
loop_
_entity.id
_entity.type
_entity.pdbx_description
1 polymer ?
#
loop_
_entity_poly.entity_id
_entity_poly.type
_entity_poly.pdbx_seq_one_letter_code
_entity_poly.pdbx_strand_id
1 'polypeptide(L)'
;MVSSLTLETSFVINRRKLKPTPSMSPEESTEIPYTSLIFDIDESLIYRNTFVADSLPISRLTFRRMCGSTTWSRRLQGILSEEEAFEKLAREFRLSVLAVTQAFQAARASVTIDERFLEILKTLEKRGVHLYGVTDMAAQEMDFVLSISPGLALAGFSKFLTCEDMSRPMLGWYRHVISEAGLQPQWTLYLDTRIENITAACSLGFQTTLVEDKEDLVRRLRRLCRETAIEKGWTYLRANKRKLFSHTSHGSFLLENFTQLLIWEATRDRSLVDIEEKLPVNFFKSSIYRPETEADNSWMEDFPADIDTTAVALSLFHTVDNETRERTLDKILKCRTPDGLIPVYFSDDHVRVDVGTCVNALTAFFCNSRGNDVPEVFEWVYDCLFHRVYTDGALNYTVEAFLYCLARFIYKIPSVRNRFESLFKERISERFGLHGDGIQLAMRLISGAVVGLDSPVDYDRLLDLQEENGSWAGYFFSTGRTGFLVGNNGLSTAIAINAIETSKELRQTGQVSLKFWDD
;
A
#
# COMPACT_ATOMS: atom_id res chain seq x y z
N MET A 1 39.40 0.51 28.52
CA MET A 1 38.69 -0.79 28.54
C MET A 1 37.76 -0.78 29.74
N VAL A 2 36.61 -1.46 29.63
CA VAL A 2 35.44 -1.45 30.55
C VAL A 2 34.50 -0.27 30.27
N SER A 3 33.17 -0.41 30.27
CA SER A 3 32.22 -1.36 29.69
C SER A 3 30.86 -0.70 29.91
N SER A 4 29.96 -0.82 28.95
CA SER A 4 28.53 -0.47 29.04
C SER A 4 27.85 -1.04 30.28
N LEU A 5 27.09 -0.21 31.00
CA LEU A 5 26.07 -0.63 31.95
C LEU A 5 24.78 0.11 31.64
N THR A 6 23.86 -0.65 31.07
CA THR A 6 22.41 -0.43 30.99
C THR A 6 21.80 -0.42 32.39
N LEU A 7 20.94 0.55 32.68
CA LEU A 7 20.05 0.52 33.84
C LEU A 7 18.60 0.56 33.33
N GLU A 8 17.98 -0.61 33.41
CA GLU A 8 16.53 -0.80 33.47
C GLU A 8 15.96 -0.01 34.66
N THR A 9 14.88 0.73 34.44
CA THR A 9 13.94 1.04 35.52
C THR A 9 12.53 0.77 35.01
N SER A 10 11.97 -0.32 35.53
CA SER A 10 10.61 -0.78 35.38
C SER A 10 9.67 0.13 36.20
N PHE A 11 8.83 0.91 35.51
CA PHE A 11 7.67 1.53 36.12
C PHE A 11 6.42 0.69 35.84
N VAL A 12 6.01 -0.06 36.87
CA VAL A 12 4.69 -0.71 36.93
C VAL A 12 3.64 0.39 37.14
N ILE A 13 2.98 0.81 36.06
CA ILE A 13 1.79 1.67 36.16
C ILE A 13 0.56 0.79 36.39
N ASN A 14 0.00 0.98 37.58
CA ASN A 14 -1.20 0.34 38.09
C ASN A 14 -2.42 0.74 37.22
N ARG A 15 -2.90 -0.15 36.35
CA ARG A 15 -4.10 0.07 35.51
C ARG A 15 -5.36 0.11 36.38
N ARG A 16 -5.75 1.28 36.87
CA ARG A 16 -7.14 1.54 37.24
C ARG A 16 -7.98 1.60 35.96
N LYS A 17 -8.94 0.68 35.84
CA LYS A 17 -9.93 0.63 34.76
C LYS A 17 -10.65 1.98 34.64
N LEU A 18 -10.27 2.79 33.65
CA LEU A 18 -11.10 3.87 33.16
C LEU A 18 -12.32 3.26 32.47
N LYS A 19 -13.52 3.66 32.92
CA LYS A 19 -14.79 3.27 32.29
C LYS A 19 -14.82 3.77 30.83
N PRO A 20 -15.36 2.99 29.89
CA PRO A 20 -15.55 3.47 28.51
C PRO A 20 -16.57 4.62 28.51
N THR A 21 -16.17 5.77 27.96
CA THR A 21 -17.06 6.85 27.51
C THR A 21 -17.84 6.40 26.27
N PRO A 22 -19.02 7.02 25.99
CA PRO A 22 -20.13 6.36 25.32
C PRO A 22 -19.85 6.02 23.86
N SER A 23 -20.29 4.83 23.47
CA SER A 23 -20.35 4.34 22.10
C SER A 23 -21.18 5.30 21.24
N MET A 24 -20.54 5.94 20.27
CA MET A 24 -21.25 6.46 19.12
C MET A 24 -21.66 5.30 18.22
N SER A 25 -22.93 5.30 17.84
CA SER A 25 -23.52 4.38 16.86
C SER A 25 -22.79 4.47 15.52
N PRO A 26 -22.71 3.37 14.75
CA PRO A 26 -22.11 3.37 13.42
C PRO A 26 -23.13 3.96 12.43
N GLU A 27 -23.24 5.27 12.40
CA GLU A 27 -23.80 5.97 11.24
C GLU A 27 -22.63 6.48 10.40
N GLU A 28 -22.79 6.28 9.10
CA GLU A 28 -21.86 6.50 8.02
C GLU A 28 -21.06 7.81 8.12
N SER A 29 -19.74 7.76 7.95
CA SER A 29 -19.01 8.90 7.42
C SER A 29 -17.84 8.43 6.57
N THR A 30 -18.00 8.56 5.26
CA THR A 30 -16.99 8.49 4.20
C THR A 30 -16.09 9.73 4.17
N GLU A 31 -15.91 10.39 5.32
CA GLU A 31 -15.17 11.64 5.45
C GLU A 31 -14.00 11.41 6.41
N ILE A 32 -12.88 12.09 6.12
CA ILE A 32 -11.80 12.24 7.11
C ILE A 32 -12.48 12.74 8.40
N PRO A 33 -12.28 12.07 9.56
CA PRO A 33 -13.01 12.43 10.78
C PRO A 33 -12.59 13.79 11.37
N TYR A 34 -11.78 14.54 10.63
CA TYR A 34 -11.18 15.80 11.05
C TYR A 34 -11.38 16.85 9.96
N THR A 35 -11.89 18.01 10.36
CA THR A 35 -11.96 19.21 9.49
C THR A 35 -10.62 19.93 9.43
N SER A 36 -9.74 19.69 10.40
CA SER A 36 -8.48 20.41 10.54
C SER A 36 -7.38 19.54 11.14
N LEU A 37 -6.14 19.75 10.69
CA LEU A 37 -4.94 19.14 11.26
C LEU A 37 -3.95 20.22 11.65
N ILE A 38 -3.34 20.06 12.83
CA ILE A 38 -2.29 20.95 13.34
C ILE A 38 -1.01 20.14 13.54
N PHE A 39 0.09 20.61 12.96
CA PHE A 39 1.37 19.92 12.95
C PHE A 39 2.46 20.73 13.62
N ASP A 40 3.15 20.14 14.58
CA ASP A 40 4.42 20.70 15.04
C ASP A 40 5.45 20.72 13.91
N ILE A 41 5.98 21.91 13.62
CA ILE A 41 6.98 22.14 12.57
C ILE A 41 8.37 22.44 13.13
N ASP A 42 8.51 22.64 14.44
CA ASP A 42 9.78 23.03 15.07
C ASP A 42 10.76 21.87 15.17
N GLU A 43 10.26 20.74 15.63
CA GLU A 43 11.02 19.51 15.67
C GLU A 43 11.08 18.97 14.24
N SER A 44 12.25 18.49 13.83
CA SER A 44 12.65 18.10 12.46
C SER A 44 11.75 17.11 11.67
N LEU A 45 10.54 16.82 12.14
CA LEU A 45 9.55 15.93 11.55
C LEU A 45 9.24 16.24 10.08
N ILE A 46 9.19 17.51 9.73
CA ILE A 46 8.78 17.96 8.38
C ILE A 46 9.98 18.11 7.46
N TYR A 47 11.12 18.47 8.04
CA TYR A 47 12.34 18.75 7.32
C TYR A 47 13.14 17.46 7.05
N ARG A 48 13.83 17.42 5.92
CA ARG A 48 14.93 16.51 5.64
C ARG A 48 16.20 17.33 5.82
N ASN A 49 17.13 16.78 6.57
CA ASN A 49 18.44 17.37 6.75
C ASN A 49 19.43 16.59 5.89
N THR A 50 19.93 17.19 4.81
CA THR A 50 20.93 16.58 3.90
C THR A 50 22.37 16.85 4.34
N PHE A 51 22.54 17.40 5.54
CA PHE A 51 23.81 17.88 6.05
C PHE A 51 24.84 16.75 6.27
N VAL A 52 25.99 16.87 5.61
CA VAL A 52 27.15 15.96 5.81
C VAL A 52 28.08 16.57 6.87
N ALA A 53 28.28 15.82 7.95
CA ALA A 53 28.90 16.28 9.20
C ALA A 53 30.31 16.88 9.07
N ASP A 54 31.05 16.55 8.01
CA ASP A 54 32.44 17.01 7.80
C ASP A 54 32.55 18.45 7.28
N SER A 55 31.41 19.13 7.05
CA SER A 55 31.36 20.48 6.48
C SER A 55 31.14 21.60 7.51
N LEU A 56 30.89 21.30 8.79
CA LEU A 56 30.76 22.34 9.82
C LEU A 56 32.12 22.73 10.39
N PRO A 57 32.33 24.03 10.68
CA PRO A 57 33.46 24.48 11.48
C PRO A 57 33.34 24.06 12.97
N ILE A 58 32.27 23.36 13.37
CA ILE A 58 31.99 22.94 14.74
C ILE A 58 31.40 21.53 14.80
N SER A 59 31.60 20.82 15.92
CA SER A 59 31.08 19.46 16.07
C SER A 59 29.55 19.41 16.06
N ARG A 60 28.98 18.31 15.56
CA ARG A 60 27.52 18.06 15.56
C ARG A 60 26.91 18.14 16.96
N LEU A 61 27.63 17.65 17.97
CA LEU A 61 27.17 17.70 19.36
C LEU A 61 27.12 19.16 19.86
N THR A 62 28.13 19.96 19.53
CA THR A 62 28.16 21.39 19.88
C THR A 62 27.02 22.14 19.19
N PHE A 63 26.82 21.92 17.89
CA PHE A 63 25.72 22.55 17.15
C PHE A 63 24.36 22.20 17.74
N ARG A 64 24.10 20.92 18.06
CA ARG A 64 22.88 20.49 18.74
C ARG A 64 22.68 21.18 20.09
N ARG A 65 23.73 21.33 20.89
CA ARG A 65 23.66 22.05 22.17
C ARG A 65 23.37 23.54 21.98
N MET A 66 23.90 24.17 20.93
CA MET A 66 23.55 25.55 20.60
C MET A 66 22.07 25.69 20.24
N CYS A 67 21.54 24.81 19.37
CA CYS A 67 20.11 24.80 19.02
C CYS A 67 19.20 24.59 20.25
N GLY A 68 19.64 23.82 21.25
CA GLY A 68 18.92 23.62 22.51
C GLY A 68 19.15 24.70 23.58
N SER A 69 19.92 25.76 23.29
CA SER A 69 20.25 26.79 24.28
C SER A 69 19.12 27.81 24.46
N THR A 70 19.06 28.43 25.64
CA THR A 70 18.16 29.56 25.90
C THR A 70 18.48 30.74 24.97
N THR A 71 19.74 30.93 24.60
CA THR A 71 20.17 31.97 23.65
C THR A 71 19.49 31.77 22.30
N TRP A 72 19.48 30.55 21.77
CA TRP A 72 18.83 30.25 20.49
C TRP A 72 17.30 30.34 20.57
N SER A 73 16.70 29.83 21.66
CA SER A 73 15.25 29.96 21.87
C SER A 73 14.79 31.43 21.89
N ARG A 74 15.53 32.33 22.55
CA ARG A 74 15.21 33.77 22.55
C ARG A 74 15.37 34.42 21.18
N ARG A 75 16.28 33.92 20.33
CA ARG A 75 16.41 34.36 18.94
C ARG A 75 15.20 33.93 18.12
N LEU A 76 14.73 32.69 18.27
CA LEU A 76 13.54 32.19 17.58
C LEU A 76 12.28 32.97 17.99
N GLN A 77 12.19 33.40 19.26
CA GLN A 77 11.12 34.25 19.78
C GLN A 77 11.22 35.74 19.35
N GLY A 78 12.20 36.12 18.54
CA GLY A 78 12.40 37.51 18.12
C GLY A 78 12.92 38.46 19.22
N ILE A 79 13.33 37.93 20.38
CA ILE A 79 13.84 38.73 21.51
C ILE A 79 15.28 39.19 21.28
N LEU A 80 16.07 38.42 20.52
CA LEU A 80 17.45 38.75 20.16
C LEU A 80 17.57 38.88 18.65
N SER A 81 18.42 39.80 18.17
CA SER A 81 18.83 39.82 16.76
C SER A 81 19.71 38.61 16.42
N GLU A 82 19.89 38.32 15.13
CA GLU A 82 20.80 37.26 14.68
C GLU A 82 22.25 37.54 15.10
N GLU A 83 22.73 38.78 14.92
CA GLU A 83 24.07 39.15 15.34
C GLU A 83 24.25 38.97 16.85
N GLU A 84 23.30 39.45 17.66
CA GLU A 84 23.34 39.32 19.12
C GLU A 84 23.33 37.86 19.57
N ALA A 85 22.51 37.03 18.93
CA ALA A 85 22.41 35.61 19.22
C ALA A 85 23.72 34.89 18.88
N PHE A 86 24.31 35.15 17.71
CA PHE A 86 25.58 34.54 17.30
C PHE A 86 26.74 34.97 18.19
N GLU A 87 26.81 36.23 18.61
CA GLU A 87 27.81 36.70 19.56
C GLU A 87 27.67 36.06 20.94
N LYS A 88 26.44 35.87 21.42
CA LYS A 88 26.18 35.20 22.70
C LYS A 88 26.50 33.71 22.63
N LEU A 89 26.10 33.02 21.56
CA LEU A 89 26.43 31.61 21.33
C LEU A 89 27.94 31.39 21.22
N ALA A 90 28.64 32.26 20.47
CA ALA A 90 30.09 32.21 20.36
C ALA A 90 30.77 32.29 21.73
N ARG A 91 30.30 33.19 22.61
CA ARG A 91 30.79 33.31 23.99
C ARG A 91 30.42 32.09 24.85
N GLU A 92 29.17 31.66 24.83
CA GLU A 92 28.64 30.55 25.62
C GLU A 92 29.37 29.23 25.32
N PHE A 93 29.65 28.98 24.03
CA PHE A 93 30.27 27.75 23.56
C PHE A 93 31.77 27.86 23.30
N ARG A 94 32.39 29.02 23.59
CA ARG A 94 33.82 29.31 23.38
C ARG A 94 34.28 29.08 21.94
N LEU A 95 33.49 29.58 21.01
CA LEU A 95 33.71 29.51 19.56
C LEU A 95 33.96 30.92 19.00
N SER A 96 34.46 31.00 17.76
CA SER A 96 34.44 32.27 17.03
C SER A 96 33.04 32.56 16.50
N VAL A 97 32.66 33.84 16.43
CA VAL A 97 31.39 34.25 15.81
C VAL A 97 31.30 33.74 14.37
N LEU A 98 32.40 33.81 13.62
CA LEU A 98 32.48 33.28 12.26
C LEU A 98 32.12 31.79 12.18
N ALA A 99 32.64 30.96 13.10
CA ALA A 99 32.32 29.53 13.12
C ALA A 99 30.84 29.28 13.43
N VAL A 100 30.25 30.06 14.34
CA VAL A 100 28.80 29.99 14.62
C VAL A 100 27.99 30.39 13.39
N THR A 101 28.31 31.53 12.78
CA THR A 101 27.62 32.03 11.58
C THR A 101 27.67 31.02 10.43
N GLN A 102 28.86 30.52 10.11
CA GLN A 102 29.05 29.51 9.05
C GLN A 102 28.27 28.23 9.36
N ALA A 103 28.23 27.79 10.62
CA ALA A 103 27.49 26.59 11.00
C ALA A 103 25.98 26.75 10.81
N PHE A 104 25.40 27.87 11.23
CA PHE A 104 23.96 28.13 11.05
C PHE A 104 23.60 28.39 9.58
N GLN A 105 24.46 29.07 8.81
CA GLN A 105 24.27 29.25 7.36
C GLN A 105 24.29 27.92 6.63
N ALA A 106 25.27 27.05 6.92
CA ALA A 106 25.37 25.73 6.31
C ALA A 106 24.18 24.83 6.72
N ALA A 107 23.73 24.92 7.97
CA ALA A 107 22.53 24.22 8.41
C ALA A 107 21.28 24.69 7.64
N ARG A 108 21.06 26.00 7.51
CA ARG A 108 19.95 26.57 6.72
C ARG A 108 19.97 26.10 5.26
N ALA A 109 21.14 26.07 4.63
CA ALA A 109 21.29 25.62 3.24
C ALA A 109 21.00 24.12 3.04
N SER A 110 21.02 23.31 4.10
CA SER A 110 20.83 21.85 4.04
C SER A 110 19.41 21.37 4.34
N VAL A 111 18.52 22.29 4.71
CA VAL A 111 17.13 21.96 5.06
C VAL A 111 16.31 21.90 3.78
N THR A 112 15.81 20.71 3.48
CA THR A 112 14.75 20.50 2.49
C THR A 112 13.53 19.93 3.17
N ILE A 113 12.40 19.78 2.46
CA ILE A 113 11.20 19.15 3.00
C ILE A 113 11.10 17.74 2.44
N ASP A 114 10.54 16.82 3.23
CA ASP A 114 10.22 15.50 2.69
C ASP A 114 9.12 15.60 1.62
N GLU A 115 9.46 15.22 0.39
CA GLU A 115 8.50 15.21 -0.73
C GLU A 115 7.28 14.32 -0.43
N ARG A 116 7.48 13.21 0.30
CA ARG A 116 6.40 12.31 0.73
C ARG A 116 5.39 13.02 1.62
N PHE A 117 5.87 13.90 2.50
CA PHE A 117 5.01 14.68 3.38
C PHE A 117 4.22 15.74 2.60
N LEU A 118 4.87 16.44 1.67
CA LEU A 118 4.21 17.44 0.81
C LEU A 118 3.10 16.82 -0.03
N GLU A 119 3.30 15.63 -0.59
CA GLU A 119 2.27 14.94 -1.37
C GLU A 119 1.04 14.60 -0.51
N ILE A 120 1.27 14.14 0.72
CA ILE A 120 0.21 13.80 1.66
C ILE A 120 -0.58 15.06 2.06
N LEU A 121 0.11 16.17 2.38
CA LEU A 121 -0.55 17.43 2.70
C LEU A 121 -1.42 17.93 1.55
N LYS A 122 -0.89 17.94 0.32
CA LYS A 122 -1.68 18.31 -0.88
C LYS A 122 -2.90 17.42 -1.07
N THR A 123 -2.79 16.13 -0.73
CA THR A 123 -3.92 15.20 -0.79
C THR A 123 -4.98 15.57 0.25
N LEU A 124 -4.59 15.90 1.48
CA LEU A 124 -5.51 16.30 2.55
C LEU A 124 -6.18 17.65 2.25
N GLU A 125 -5.41 18.62 1.76
CA GLU A 125 -5.91 19.95 1.37
C GLU A 125 -6.98 19.84 0.26
N LYS A 126 -6.72 19.05 -0.79
CA LYS A 126 -7.71 18.80 -1.87
C LYS A 126 -9.02 18.19 -1.38
N ARG A 127 -8.99 17.54 -0.21
CA ARG A 127 -10.16 16.94 0.43
C ARG A 127 -10.88 17.90 1.37
N GLY A 128 -10.48 19.16 1.42
CA GLY A 128 -11.09 20.19 2.27
C GLY A 128 -10.59 20.18 3.70
N VAL A 129 -9.51 19.47 4.03
CA VAL A 129 -8.90 19.52 5.35
C VAL A 129 -8.07 20.78 5.48
N HIS A 130 -8.35 21.60 6.50
CA HIS A 130 -7.53 22.76 6.81
C HIS A 130 -6.25 22.35 7.52
N LEU A 131 -5.11 22.74 6.95
CA LEU A 131 -3.79 22.37 7.45
C LEU A 131 -3.16 23.56 8.18
N TYR A 132 -2.69 23.35 9.40
CA TYR A 132 -2.00 24.38 10.19
C TYR A 132 -0.63 23.90 10.63
N GLY A 133 0.40 24.70 10.41
CA GLY A 133 1.71 24.48 10.99
C GLY A 133 1.80 25.22 12.32
N VAL A 134 2.34 24.61 13.37
CA VAL A 134 2.59 25.29 14.64
C VAL A 134 4.08 25.33 14.94
N THR A 135 4.52 26.51 15.39
CA THR A 135 5.90 26.80 15.76
C THR A 135 5.98 27.69 17.00
N ASP A 136 7.00 27.46 17.82
CA ASP A 136 7.45 28.32 18.92
C ASP A 136 8.43 29.41 18.42
N MET A 137 8.47 29.67 17.10
CA MET A 137 9.14 30.82 16.49
C MET A 137 8.18 32.01 16.42
N ALA A 138 8.72 33.23 16.50
CA ALA A 138 7.99 34.46 16.24
C ALA A 138 7.64 34.59 14.75
N ALA A 139 6.58 35.35 14.44
CA ALA A 139 6.08 35.55 13.08
C ALA A 139 7.17 35.98 12.08
N GLN A 140 8.02 36.93 12.47
CA GLN A 140 9.11 37.44 11.63
C GLN A 140 10.15 36.36 11.30
N GLU A 141 10.43 35.45 12.24
CA GLU A 141 11.34 34.33 11.99
C GLU A 141 10.69 33.29 11.08
N MET A 142 9.39 33.04 11.25
CA MET A 142 8.65 32.16 10.36
C MET A 142 8.61 32.69 8.92
N ASP A 143 8.40 33.99 8.73
CA ASP A 143 8.44 34.65 7.41
C ASP A 143 9.81 34.45 6.74
N PHE A 144 10.90 34.57 7.51
CA PHE A 144 12.23 34.27 7.03
C PHE A 144 12.37 32.80 6.61
N VAL A 145 11.92 31.85 7.43
CA VAL A 145 11.93 30.41 7.11
C VAL A 145 11.16 30.12 5.81
N LEU A 146 9.99 30.73 5.61
CA LEU A 146 9.21 30.57 4.38
C LEU A 146 9.94 31.14 3.15
N SER A 147 10.65 32.25 3.30
CA SER A 147 11.40 32.87 2.20
C SER A 147 12.55 32.01 1.68
N ILE A 148 13.14 31.19 2.55
CA ILE A 148 14.27 30.30 2.22
C ILE A 148 13.84 28.84 1.98
N SER A 149 12.56 28.51 2.22
CA SER A 149 12.01 27.17 2.04
C SER A 149 10.76 27.18 1.14
N PRO A 150 10.93 27.28 -0.19
CA PRO A 150 9.81 27.34 -1.13
C PRO A 150 8.87 26.14 -1.02
N GLY A 151 9.41 24.96 -0.67
CA GLY A 151 8.59 23.77 -0.45
C GLY A 151 7.56 23.95 0.67
N LEU A 152 7.90 24.69 1.73
CA LEU A 152 7.05 24.85 2.92
C LEU A 152 5.96 25.87 2.64
N ALA A 153 6.34 26.95 1.94
CA ALA A 153 5.41 27.94 1.43
C ALA A 153 4.37 27.33 0.48
N LEU A 154 4.73 26.26 -0.25
CA LEU A 154 3.86 25.56 -1.20
C LEU A 154 3.17 24.31 -0.60
N ALA A 155 3.27 24.08 0.70
CA ALA A 155 2.78 22.87 1.36
C ALA A 155 1.27 22.83 1.63
N GLY A 156 0.52 23.87 1.23
CA GLY A 156 -0.94 23.92 1.39
C GLY A 156 -1.42 24.25 2.81
N PHE A 157 -0.53 24.80 3.67
CA PHE A 157 -0.92 25.27 4.99
C PHE A 157 -1.85 26.48 4.86
N SER A 158 -3.02 26.39 5.50
CA SER A 158 -3.96 27.50 5.63
C SER A 158 -3.34 28.64 6.45
N LYS A 159 -2.57 28.30 7.49
CA LYS A 159 -1.83 29.27 8.31
C LYS A 159 -0.70 28.61 9.12
N PHE A 160 0.34 29.39 9.40
CA PHE A 160 1.34 29.06 10.43
C PHE A 160 1.00 29.79 11.72
N LEU A 161 0.89 29.04 12.81
CA LEU A 161 0.55 29.48 14.15
C LEU A 161 1.85 29.61 14.96
N THR A 162 2.23 30.84 15.25
CA THR A 162 3.56 31.20 15.78
C THR A 162 3.50 31.47 17.29
N CYS A 163 4.65 31.63 17.93
CA CYS A 163 4.68 32.22 19.27
C CYS A 163 4.63 33.75 19.14
N GLU A 164 3.54 34.34 19.58
CA GLU A 164 3.52 35.79 19.85
C GLU A 164 3.97 36.01 21.30
N ASP A 165 3.11 36.56 22.15
CA ASP A 165 3.39 36.82 23.57
C ASP A 165 3.33 35.55 24.45
N MET A 166 2.94 34.41 23.88
CA MET A 166 2.77 33.13 24.57
C MET A 166 3.29 31.99 23.69
N SER A 167 3.84 30.95 24.33
CA SER A 167 4.31 29.73 23.66
C SER A 167 3.63 28.48 24.19
N ARG A 168 3.76 27.38 23.46
CA ARG A 168 3.40 26.06 23.98
C ARG A 168 4.29 25.71 25.19
N PRO A 169 3.79 24.96 26.20
CA PRO A 169 2.47 24.34 26.30
C PRO A 169 1.42 25.21 27.05
N MET A 170 1.56 26.54 27.10
CA MET A 170 0.64 27.39 27.88
C MET A 170 -0.77 27.34 27.31
N LEU A 171 -1.78 27.03 28.14
CA LEU A 171 -3.18 26.93 27.71
C LEU A 171 -3.72 28.21 27.05
N GLY A 172 -3.18 29.37 27.41
CA GLY A 172 -3.51 30.64 26.78
C GLY A 172 -3.20 30.65 25.27
N TRP A 173 -2.09 30.03 24.86
CA TRP A 173 -1.70 29.92 23.46
C TRP A 173 -2.72 29.08 22.67
N TYR A 174 -3.09 27.89 23.17
CA TYR A 174 -4.08 27.04 22.49
C TYR A 174 -5.46 27.69 22.39
N ARG A 175 -5.90 28.42 23.43
CA ARG A 175 -7.17 29.17 23.39
C ARG A 175 -7.16 30.29 22.36
N HIS A 176 -6.03 31.00 22.27
CA HIS A 176 -5.83 32.00 21.24
C HIS A 176 -5.92 31.38 19.84
N VAL A 177 -5.20 30.29 19.59
CA VAL A 177 -5.23 29.54 18.33
C VAL A 177 -6.64 29.06 17.95
N ILE A 178 -7.39 28.50 18.90
CA ILE A 178 -8.78 28.08 18.66
C ILE A 178 -9.62 29.26 18.18
N SER A 179 -9.53 30.40 18.87
CA SER A 179 -10.30 31.59 18.55
C SER A 179 -9.89 32.21 17.21
N GLU A 180 -8.60 32.27 16.95
CA GLU A 180 -8.04 32.97 15.80
C GLU A 180 -8.26 32.18 14.49
N ALA A 181 -8.07 30.87 14.53
CA ALA A 181 -8.24 29.98 13.38
C ALA A 181 -9.67 29.42 13.25
N GLY A 182 -10.58 29.74 14.19
CA GLY A 182 -11.97 29.27 14.17
C GLY A 182 -12.11 27.75 14.34
N LEU A 183 -11.20 27.14 15.08
CA LEU A 183 -11.10 25.68 15.18
C LEU A 183 -12.20 25.09 16.07
N GLN A 184 -12.61 23.88 15.72
CA GLN A 184 -13.43 23.04 16.59
C GLN A 184 -12.55 21.91 17.14
N PRO A 185 -12.10 21.97 18.41
CA PRO A 185 -11.13 21.02 18.95
C PRO A 185 -11.53 19.56 18.75
N GLN A 186 -12.81 19.23 18.93
CA GLN A 186 -13.33 17.87 18.79
C GLN A 186 -13.18 17.28 17.37
N TRP A 187 -13.04 18.14 16.36
CA TRP A 187 -12.84 17.78 14.94
C TRP A 187 -11.45 18.16 14.43
N THR A 188 -10.54 18.52 15.34
CA THR A 188 -9.17 18.92 15.00
C THR A 188 -8.17 17.93 15.55
N LEU A 189 -7.33 17.36 14.67
CA LEU A 189 -6.23 16.48 15.05
C LEU A 189 -4.95 17.29 15.27
N TYR A 190 -4.43 17.26 16.48
CA TYR A 190 -3.18 17.90 16.89
C TYR A 190 -2.05 16.86 16.99
N LEU A 191 -0.99 17.07 16.20
CA LEU A 191 0.18 16.18 16.13
C LEU A 191 1.43 16.91 16.63
N ASP A 192 2.10 16.34 17.62
CA ASP A 192 3.28 16.92 18.25
C ASP A 192 4.18 15.81 18.81
N THR A 193 5.48 16.08 18.96
CA THR A 193 6.45 15.13 19.54
C THR A 193 6.54 15.23 21.07
N ARG A 194 6.02 16.31 21.66
CA ARG A 194 6.15 16.63 23.08
C ARG A 194 4.87 16.32 23.84
N ILE A 195 4.99 15.48 24.86
CA ILE A 195 3.84 15.03 25.65
C ILE A 195 3.13 16.17 26.40
N GLU A 196 3.87 17.22 26.77
CA GLU A 196 3.31 18.39 27.44
C GLU A 196 2.37 19.16 26.50
N ASN A 197 2.75 19.29 25.23
CA ASN A 197 1.94 19.93 24.19
C ASN A 197 0.68 19.11 23.89
N ILE A 198 0.84 17.78 23.77
CA ILE A 198 -0.26 16.82 23.62
C ILE A 198 -1.24 16.93 24.79
N THR A 199 -0.74 16.95 26.02
CA THR A 199 -1.57 17.00 27.23
C THR A 199 -2.35 18.32 27.31
N ALA A 200 -1.70 19.44 26.99
CA ALA A 200 -2.34 20.75 26.96
C ALA A 200 -3.45 20.82 25.91
N ALA A 201 -3.18 20.37 24.68
CA ALA A 201 -4.18 20.31 23.61
C ALA A 201 -5.36 19.40 23.99
N CYS A 202 -5.08 18.19 24.49
CA CYS A 202 -6.12 17.23 24.91
C CYS A 202 -7.03 17.83 26.00
N SER A 203 -6.48 18.60 26.94
CA SER A 203 -7.26 19.26 28.00
C SER A 203 -8.29 20.28 27.48
N LEU A 204 -8.14 20.74 26.25
CA LEU A 204 -9.04 21.67 25.56
C LEU A 204 -9.94 20.99 24.52
N GLY A 205 -9.94 19.66 24.48
CA GLY A 205 -10.85 18.87 23.63
C GLY A 205 -10.30 18.52 22.24
N PHE A 206 -9.02 18.82 21.95
CA PHE A 206 -8.39 18.36 20.71
C PHE A 206 -8.30 16.83 20.67
N GLN A 207 -8.46 16.27 19.47
CA GLN A 207 -7.97 14.93 19.19
C GLN A 207 -6.45 15.01 19.06
N THR A 208 -5.70 14.17 19.76
CA THR A 208 -4.25 14.33 19.84
C THR A 208 -3.51 13.05 19.51
N THR A 209 -2.37 13.17 18.85
CA THR A 209 -1.46 12.04 18.62
C THR A 209 -0.02 12.45 18.90
N LEU A 210 0.60 11.74 19.85
CA LEU A 210 2.04 11.83 20.07
C LEU A 210 2.76 11.14 18.90
N VAL A 211 3.61 11.90 18.23
CA VAL A 211 4.42 11.44 17.09
C VAL A 211 5.79 11.03 17.60
N GLU A 212 6.18 9.78 17.35
CA GLU A 212 7.49 9.27 17.81
C GLU A 212 8.63 9.77 16.92
N ASP A 213 8.43 9.69 15.60
CA ASP A 213 9.39 10.12 14.60
C ASP A 213 8.71 10.47 13.26
N LYS A 214 9.53 10.80 12.28
CA LYS A 214 9.09 11.17 10.93
C LYS A 214 8.40 10.05 10.17
N GLU A 215 8.84 8.80 10.32
CA GLU A 215 8.22 7.67 9.64
C GLU A 215 6.86 7.34 10.30
N ASP A 216 6.75 7.51 11.61
CA ASP A 216 5.47 7.43 12.32
C ASP A 216 4.49 8.50 11.83
N LEU A 217 4.94 9.75 11.67
CA LEU A 217 4.12 10.83 11.10
C LEU A 217 3.62 10.48 9.70
N VAL A 218 4.53 10.13 8.78
CA VAL A 218 4.18 9.78 7.40
C VAL A 218 3.19 8.62 7.37
N ARG A 219 3.42 7.57 8.15
CA ARG A 219 2.52 6.42 8.26
C ARG A 219 1.13 6.84 8.74
N ARG A 220 1.03 7.64 9.79
CA ARG A 220 -0.26 8.10 10.33
C ARG A 220 -1.03 8.97 9.34
N LEU A 221 -0.36 9.86 8.63
CA LEU A 221 -1.01 10.70 7.63
C LEU A 221 -1.45 9.90 6.40
N ARG A 222 -0.66 8.92 5.98
CA ARG A 222 -1.10 7.95 4.94
C ARG A 222 -2.37 7.22 5.34
N ARG A 223 -2.56 6.89 6.63
CA ARG A 223 -3.81 6.28 7.12
C ARG A 223 -5.02 7.19 6.91
N LEU A 224 -4.87 8.50 7.04
CA LEU A 224 -5.95 9.46 6.76
C LEU A 224 -6.27 9.54 5.26
N CYS A 225 -5.32 9.18 4.40
CA CYS A 225 -5.49 9.14 2.95
C CYS A 225 -5.97 7.79 2.41
N ARG A 226 -6.26 6.78 3.24
CA ARG A 226 -6.67 5.43 2.80
C ARG A 226 -7.89 5.41 1.88
N GLU A 227 -8.75 6.42 1.94
CA GLU A 227 -9.94 6.51 1.11
C GLU A 227 -9.64 6.83 -0.36
N THR A 228 -8.49 7.46 -0.65
CA THR A 228 -8.03 7.70 -2.04
C THR A 228 -7.26 6.52 -2.62
N ALA A 229 -7.10 5.42 -1.87
CA ALA A 229 -6.33 4.26 -2.33
C ALA A 229 -6.87 3.70 -3.66
N ILE A 230 -8.19 3.60 -3.81
CA ILE A 230 -8.85 3.15 -5.05
C ILE A 230 -8.57 4.12 -6.20
N GLU A 231 -8.72 5.44 -5.98
CA GLU A 231 -8.49 6.46 -7.01
C GLU A 231 -7.03 6.48 -7.47
N LYS A 232 -6.07 6.37 -6.54
CA LYS A 232 -4.65 6.26 -6.85
C LYS A 232 -4.35 4.99 -7.64
N GLY A 233 -4.94 3.85 -7.27
CA GLY A 233 -4.83 2.61 -8.04
C GLY A 233 -5.35 2.74 -9.47
N TRP A 234 -6.53 3.34 -9.67
CA TRP A 234 -7.06 3.60 -11.01
C TRP A 234 -6.19 4.57 -11.81
N THR A 235 -5.62 5.58 -11.15
CA THR A 235 -4.69 6.52 -11.79
C THR A 235 -3.45 5.79 -12.30
N TYR A 236 -2.87 4.89 -11.49
CA TYR A 236 -1.76 4.03 -11.90
C TYR A 236 -2.12 3.16 -13.11
N LEU A 237 -3.25 2.45 -13.06
CA LEU A 237 -3.69 1.57 -14.15
C LEU A 237 -3.86 2.33 -15.47
N ARG A 238 -4.52 3.50 -15.43
CA ARG A 238 -4.75 4.33 -16.62
C ARG A 238 -3.45 4.92 -17.17
N ALA A 239 -2.56 5.37 -16.31
CA ALA A 239 -1.26 5.91 -16.70
C ALA A 239 -0.37 4.85 -17.39
N ASN A 240 -0.54 3.57 -17.04
CA ASN A 240 0.23 2.45 -17.56
C ASN A 240 -0.56 1.58 -18.57
N LYS A 241 -1.65 2.10 -19.13
CA LYS A 241 -2.48 1.41 -20.13
C LYS A 241 -1.63 0.76 -21.23
N ARG A 242 -1.89 -0.52 -21.51
CA ARG A 242 -1.17 -1.40 -22.45
C ARG A 242 0.32 -1.62 -22.15
N LYS A 243 0.80 -1.16 -20.99
CA LYS A 243 2.18 -1.31 -20.50
C LYS A 243 2.23 -1.98 -19.13
N LEU A 244 1.16 -2.67 -18.73
CA LEU A 244 1.05 -3.41 -17.47
C LEU A 244 1.78 -4.76 -17.58
N PHE A 245 3.08 -4.74 -17.84
CA PHE A 245 3.87 -5.93 -18.08
C PHE A 245 4.22 -6.66 -16.78
N SER A 246 4.35 -7.98 -16.89
CA SER A 246 4.87 -8.80 -15.81
C SER A 246 6.38 -8.59 -15.66
N HIS A 247 6.91 -8.88 -14.48
CA HIS A 247 8.34 -8.77 -14.18
C HIS A 247 8.79 -9.95 -13.31
N THR A 248 10.05 -10.33 -13.42
CA THR A 248 10.65 -11.39 -12.60
C THR A 248 11.25 -10.83 -11.32
N SER A 249 11.53 -11.70 -10.34
CA SER A 249 12.25 -11.35 -9.10
C SER A 249 13.65 -10.75 -9.33
N HIS A 250 14.21 -10.86 -10.53
CA HIS A 250 15.51 -10.27 -10.90
C HIS A 250 15.36 -8.98 -11.75
N GLY A 251 14.15 -8.44 -11.87
CA GLY A 251 13.89 -7.16 -12.52
C GLY A 251 13.73 -7.20 -14.05
N SER A 252 13.69 -8.39 -14.66
CA SER A 252 13.43 -8.51 -16.11
C SER A 252 11.94 -8.44 -16.41
N PHE A 253 11.55 -7.73 -17.48
CA PHE A 253 10.17 -7.74 -17.96
C PHE A 253 9.82 -9.03 -18.70
N LEU A 254 8.55 -9.42 -18.59
CA LEU A 254 7.93 -10.57 -19.23
C LEU A 254 6.62 -10.13 -19.89
N LEU A 255 6.56 -10.31 -21.21
CA LEU A 255 5.37 -10.01 -22.01
C LEU A 255 4.58 -11.31 -22.19
N GLU A 256 3.48 -11.42 -21.46
CA GLU A 256 2.63 -12.60 -21.46
C GLU A 256 1.14 -12.22 -21.47
N ASN A 257 0.27 -13.17 -21.83
CA ASN A 257 -1.17 -12.95 -21.99
C ASN A 257 -1.97 -13.31 -20.73
N PHE A 258 -1.44 -14.16 -19.85
CA PHE A 258 -2.16 -14.68 -18.69
C PHE A 258 -2.54 -13.56 -17.71
N THR A 259 -1.60 -12.75 -17.25
CA THR A 259 -1.94 -11.64 -16.33
C THR A 259 -2.74 -10.54 -17.04
N GLN A 260 -2.57 -10.37 -18.35
CA GLN A 260 -3.38 -9.43 -19.12
C GLN A 260 -4.85 -9.85 -19.08
N LEU A 261 -5.15 -11.14 -19.26
CA LEU A 261 -6.52 -11.66 -19.17
C LEU A 261 -7.11 -11.41 -17.77
N LEU A 262 -6.32 -11.65 -16.72
CA LEU A 262 -6.77 -11.41 -15.35
C LEU A 262 -6.94 -9.93 -15.02
N ILE A 263 -6.12 -9.03 -15.57
CA ILE A 263 -6.31 -7.58 -15.46
C ILE A 263 -7.61 -7.18 -16.15
N TRP A 264 -7.87 -7.70 -17.37
CA TRP A 264 -9.11 -7.41 -18.07
C TRP A 264 -10.31 -7.89 -17.26
N GLU A 265 -10.30 -9.12 -16.77
CA GLU A 265 -11.37 -9.63 -15.91
C GLU A 265 -11.57 -8.75 -14.68
N ALA A 266 -10.50 -8.50 -13.91
CA ALA A 266 -10.57 -7.74 -12.66
C ALA A 266 -11.06 -6.30 -12.85
N THR A 267 -10.71 -5.65 -13.97
CA THR A 267 -11.06 -4.23 -14.21
C THR A 267 -12.29 -4.04 -15.06
N ARG A 268 -12.71 -5.08 -15.79
CA ARG A 268 -13.69 -5.01 -16.90
C ARG A 268 -13.36 -3.94 -17.96
N ASP A 269 -12.11 -3.47 -18.01
CA ASP A 269 -11.66 -2.46 -18.96
C ASP A 269 -10.66 -3.08 -19.94
N ARG A 270 -11.20 -3.56 -21.07
CA ARG A 270 -10.42 -4.11 -22.20
C ARG A 270 -9.36 -3.15 -22.72
N SER A 271 -9.55 -1.84 -22.53
CA SER A 271 -8.64 -0.84 -23.05
C SER A 271 -7.31 -0.81 -22.29
N LEU A 272 -7.27 -1.26 -21.03
CA LEU A 272 -6.06 -1.31 -20.21
C LEU A 272 -5.04 -2.35 -20.68
N VAL A 273 -5.51 -3.39 -21.37
CA VAL A 273 -4.69 -4.55 -21.71
C VAL A 273 -4.40 -4.61 -23.21
N ASP A 274 -3.33 -5.31 -23.54
CA ASP A 274 -2.97 -5.65 -24.91
C ASP A 274 -3.17 -7.16 -25.09
N ILE A 275 -4.24 -7.58 -25.74
CA ILE A 275 -4.60 -9.00 -25.93
C ILE A 275 -5.20 -9.16 -27.32
N GLU A 276 -4.93 -10.29 -27.96
CA GLU A 276 -5.64 -10.72 -29.16
C GLU A 276 -6.66 -11.79 -28.77
N GLU A 277 -7.92 -11.60 -29.16
CA GLU A 277 -9.03 -12.50 -28.82
C GLU A 277 -9.07 -13.70 -29.77
N LYS A 278 -8.06 -14.56 -29.67
CA LYS A 278 -7.94 -15.81 -30.45
C LYS A 278 -7.75 -17.02 -29.55
N LEU A 279 -8.23 -18.18 -29.96
CA LEU A 279 -8.03 -19.45 -29.27
C LEU A 279 -7.28 -20.46 -30.16
N PRO A 280 -6.40 -21.30 -29.58
CA PRO A 280 -5.90 -21.26 -28.21
C PRO A 280 -4.97 -20.05 -27.95
N VAL A 281 -4.78 -19.67 -26.68
CA VAL A 281 -3.92 -18.55 -26.28
C VAL A 281 -2.58 -19.08 -25.80
N ASN A 282 -1.50 -18.44 -26.26
CA ASN A 282 -0.16 -18.69 -25.74
C ASN A 282 0.11 -17.82 -24.52
N PHE A 283 0.71 -18.38 -23.47
CA PHE A 283 1.26 -17.61 -22.35
C PHE A 283 2.16 -16.48 -22.86
N PHE A 284 3.18 -16.77 -23.68
CA PHE A 284 4.10 -15.76 -24.18
C PHE A 284 3.51 -14.99 -25.37
N LYS A 285 3.81 -13.70 -25.45
CA LYS A 285 3.57 -12.91 -26.66
C LYS A 285 4.75 -13.04 -27.62
N SER A 286 4.45 -13.23 -28.91
CA SER A 286 5.44 -13.40 -29.98
C SER A 286 6.32 -12.17 -30.27
N SER A 287 6.11 -11.04 -29.58
CA SER A 287 6.92 -9.83 -29.67
C SER A 287 7.52 -9.51 -28.30
N ILE A 288 8.70 -10.07 -28.01
CA ILE A 288 9.41 -9.75 -26.76
C ILE A 288 10.05 -8.36 -26.92
N TYR A 289 9.69 -7.42 -26.04
CA TYR A 289 10.47 -6.21 -25.79
C TYR A 289 11.44 -6.49 -24.63
N ARG A 290 12.75 -6.40 -24.89
CA ARG A 290 13.78 -6.35 -23.84
C ARG A 290 14.70 -5.14 -24.03
N PRO A 291 14.91 -4.33 -22.97
CA PRO A 291 16.10 -3.53 -22.84
C PRO A 291 17.27 -4.45 -22.45
N GLU A 292 18.23 -4.63 -23.35
CA GLU A 292 19.67 -4.77 -23.02
C GLU A 292 20.25 -6.09 -22.44
N THR A 293 19.69 -7.29 -22.67
CA THR A 293 20.47 -8.53 -22.40
C THR A 293 20.45 -9.53 -23.57
N GLU A 294 21.64 -9.75 -24.12
CA GLU A 294 22.04 -10.62 -25.25
C GLU A 294 21.86 -12.13 -25.02
N ALA A 295 20.68 -12.59 -24.61
CA ALA A 295 20.35 -14.02 -24.62
C ALA A 295 19.38 -14.31 -25.78
N ASP A 296 19.77 -15.18 -26.70
CA ASP A 296 18.91 -15.75 -27.73
C ASP A 296 17.73 -16.47 -27.05
N ASN A 297 16.54 -15.88 -27.17
CA ASN A 297 15.29 -16.39 -26.61
C ASN A 297 14.33 -16.87 -27.71
N SER A 298 14.86 -17.25 -28.89
CA SER A 298 14.09 -17.84 -30.00
C SER A 298 13.17 -18.99 -29.56
N TRP A 299 13.55 -19.76 -28.53
CA TRP A 299 12.73 -20.82 -27.94
C TRP A 299 11.36 -20.35 -27.40
N MET A 300 11.18 -19.05 -27.10
CA MET A 300 9.89 -18.50 -26.67
C MET A 300 8.93 -18.29 -27.84
N GLU A 301 9.43 -18.04 -29.07
CA GLU A 301 8.61 -17.92 -30.27
C GLU A 301 8.02 -19.27 -30.70
N ASP A 302 8.75 -20.36 -30.43
CA ASP A 302 8.34 -21.74 -30.69
C ASP A 302 7.57 -22.38 -29.52
N PHE A 303 7.36 -21.66 -28.41
CA PHE A 303 6.72 -22.22 -27.23
C PHE A 303 5.23 -22.46 -27.50
N PRO A 304 4.68 -23.66 -27.22
CA PRO A 304 3.29 -23.96 -27.54
C PRO A 304 2.33 -23.14 -26.68
N ALA A 305 1.11 -22.96 -27.18
CA ALA A 305 0.02 -22.49 -26.33
C ALA A 305 -0.14 -23.39 -25.10
N ASP A 306 -0.51 -22.79 -23.97
CA ASP A 306 -0.77 -23.50 -22.72
C ASP A 306 -2.26 -23.51 -22.41
N ILE A 307 -2.67 -24.57 -21.71
CA ILE A 307 -4.06 -24.82 -21.34
C ILE A 307 -4.52 -23.82 -20.28
N ASP A 308 -3.63 -23.36 -19.40
CA ASP A 308 -3.96 -22.45 -18.30
C ASP A 308 -4.46 -21.09 -18.81
N THR A 309 -3.65 -20.43 -19.65
CA THR A 309 -3.98 -19.16 -20.30
C THR A 309 -5.19 -19.32 -21.22
N THR A 310 -5.25 -20.42 -21.97
CA THR A 310 -6.40 -20.72 -22.83
C THR A 310 -7.69 -20.90 -22.04
N ALA A 311 -7.64 -21.51 -20.85
CA ALA A 311 -8.80 -21.73 -20.01
C ALA A 311 -9.37 -20.43 -19.45
N VAL A 312 -8.51 -19.52 -18.98
CA VAL A 312 -8.93 -18.16 -18.57
C VAL A 312 -9.58 -17.44 -19.76
N ALA A 313 -8.95 -17.48 -20.94
CA ALA A 313 -9.50 -16.87 -22.15
C ALA A 313 -10.88 -17.44 -22.56
N LEU A 314 -11.07 -18.76 -22.48
CA LEU A 314 -12.35 -19.41 -22.75
C LEU A 314 -13.47 -18.90 -21.84
N SER A 315 -13.16 -18.46 -20.63
CA SER A 315 -14.14 -17.88 -19.70
C SER A 315 -14.36 -16.36 -19.85
N LEU A 316 -13.66 -15.70 -20.78
CA LEU A 316 -13.73 -14.24 -21.00
C LEU A 316 -14.03 -13.83 -22.45
N PHE A 317 -13.61 -14.61 -23.45
CA PHE A 317 -13.75 -14.25 -24.86
C PHE A 317 -15.16 -14.55 -25.38
N HIS A 318 -16.09 -13.60 -25.17
CA HIS A 318 -17.47 -13.72 -25.66
C HIS A 318 -17.61 -13.47 -27.18
N THR A 319 -16.57 -12.95 -27.82
CA THR A 319 -16.54 -12.60 -29.26
C THR A 319 -16.14 -13.77 -30.17
N VAL A 320 -15.49 -14.79 -29.60
CA VAL A 320 -15.06 -15.98 -30.34
C VAL A 320 -16.26 -16.90 -30.59
N ASP A 321 -16.38 -17.41 -31.80
CA ASP A 321 -17.50 -18.26 -32.21
C ASP A 321 -17.53 -19.60 -31.44
N ASN A 322 -18.74 -20.16 -31.28
CA ASN A 322 -18.95 -21.38 -30.51
C ASN A 322 -18.22 -22.60 -31.10
N GLU A 323 -18.03 -22.69 -32.42
CA GLU A 323 -17.32 -23.82 -33.04
C GLU A 323 -15.84 -23.81 -32.61
N THR A 324 -15.19 -22.65 -32.64
CA THR A 324 -13.82 -22.48 -32.16
C THR A 324 -13.69 -22.78 -30.67
N ARG A 325 -14.67 -22.39 -29.86
CA ARG A 325 -14.70 -22.69 -28.41
C ARG A 325 -14.79 -24.19 -28.15
N GLU A 326 -15.77 -24.86 -28.75
CA GLU A 326 -15.97 -26.31 -28.61
C GLU A 326 -14.75 -27.11 -29.09
N ARG A 327 -14.19 -26.74 -30.24
CA ARG A 327 -12.97 -27.37 -30.77
C ARG A 327 -11.79 -27.21 -29.82
N THR A 328 -11.68 -26.07 -29.15
CA THR A 328 -10.62 -25.82 -28.17
C THR A 328 -10.81 -26.68 -26.91
N LEU A 329 -12.03 -26.79 -26.39
CA LEU A 329 -12.34 -27.68 -25.25
C LEU A 329 -12.07 -29.15 -25.57
N ASP A 330 -12.47 -29.61 -26.76
CA ASP A 330 -12.15 -30.98 -27.23
C ASP A 330 -10.64 -31.21 -27.34
N LYS A 331 -9.88 -30.18 -27.74
CA LYS A 331 -8.41 -30.26 -27.77
C LYS A 331 -7.83 -30.42 -26.37
N ILE A 332 -8.38 -29.72 -25.37
CA ILE A 332 -7.96 -29.87 -23.96
C ILE A 332 -8.24 -31.30 -23.47
N LEU A 333 -9.41 -31.85 -23.77
CA LEU A 333 -9.77 -33.23 -23.37
C LEU A 333 -8.86 -34.31 -23.96
N LYS A 334 -8.33 -34.07 -25.17
CA LYS A 334 -7.38 -34.99 -25.83
C LYS A 334 -6.00 -34.99 -25.17
N CYS A 335 -5.62 -33.91 -24.49
CA CYS A 335 -4.33 -33.79 -23.82
C CYS A 335 -4.32 -34.40 -22.40
N ARG A 336 -5.43 -35.01 -21.94
CA ARG A 336 -5.51 -35.54 -20.58
C ARG A 336 -4.47 -36.62 -20.31
N THR A 337 -3.99 -36.65 -19.07
CA THR A 337 -3.14 -37.74 -18.57
C THR A 337 -3.94 -39.05 -18.48
N PRO A 338 -3.28 -40.21 -18.30
CA PRO A 338 -3.97 -41.47 -18.06
C PRO A 338 -4.93 -41.45 -16.85
N ASP A 339 -4.66 -40.59 -15.87
CA ASP A 339 -5.51 -40.39 -14.68
C ASP A 339 -6.66 -39.38 -14.92
N GLY A 340 -6.83 -38.91 -16.16
CA GLY A 340 -7.87 -37.94 -16.52
C GLY A 340 -7.54 -36.48 -16.17
N LEU A 341 -6.32 -36.18 -15.71
CA LEU A 341 -5.92 -34.83 -15.33
C LEU A 341 -5.50 -33.99 -16.53
N ILE A 342 -5.59 -32.66 -16.40
CA ILE A 342 -5.26 -31.72 -17.47
C ILE A 342 -3.83 -31.19 -17.27
N PRO A 343 -2.92 -31.38 -18.25
CA PRO A 343 -1.57 -30.84 -18.15
C PRO A 343 -1.56 -29.33 -18.40
N VAL A 344 -0.40 -28.70 -18.15
CA VAL A 344 -0.20 -27.26 -18.37
C VAL A 344 -0.17 -26.92 -19.86
N TYR A 345 0.43 -27.77 -20.71
CA TYR A 345 0.66 -27.45 -22.12
C TYR A 345 -0.13 -28.34 -23.08
N PHE A 346 -0.42 -27.82 -24.29
CA PHE A 346 -0.92 -28.63 -25.41
C PHE A 346 0.22 -29.46 -26.04
N SER A 347 0.90 -30.31 -25.27
CA SER A 347 2.05 -31.11 -25.72
C SER A 347 2.15 -32.44 -24.96
N ASP A 348 2.35 -33.52 -25.71
CA ASP A 348 2.57 -34.86 -25.17
C ASP A 348 3.98 -35.04 -24.57
N ASP A 349 4.95 -34.21 -25.00
CA ASP A 349 6.34 -34.28 -24.55
C ASP A 349 6.58 -33.58 -23.20
N HIS A 350 5.60 -32.80 -22.72
CA HIS A 350 5.71 -31.94 -21.54
C HIS A 350 4.56 -32.15 -20.56
N VAL A 351 4.34 -33.40 -20.13
CA VAL A 351 3.29 -33.75 -19.16
C VAL A 351 3.64 -33.20 -17.77
N ARG A 352 3.19 -31.96 -17.51
CA ARG A 352 3.24 -31.32 -16.20
C ARG A 352 1.82 -31.02 -15.76
N VAL A 353 1.45 -31.42 -14.55
CA VAL A 353 0.13 -31.13 -13.98
C VAL A 353 0.33 -30.12 -12.85
N ASP A 354 -0.49 -29.07 -12.87
CA ASP A 354 -0.56 -28.05 -11.82
C ASP A 354 -2.03 -27.90 -11.40
N VAL A 355 -2.26 -27.81 -10.09
CA VAL A 355 -3.61 -27.73 -9.54
C VAL A 355 -4.30 -26.39 -9.88
N GLY A 356 -3.57 -25.29 -9.96
CA GLY A 356 -4.09 -24.00 -10.40
C GLY A 356 -4.56 -24.04 -11.86
N THR A 357 -3.75 -24.64 -12.75
CA THR A 357 -4.16 -24.87 -14.14
C THR A 357 -5.42 -25.73 -14.24
N CYS A 358 -5.52 -26.79 -13.44
CA CYS A 358 -6.72 -27.63 -13.41
C CYS A 358 -7.96 -26.86 -12.91
N VAL A 359 -7.83 -25.95 -11.93
CA VAL A 359 -8.94 -25.09 -11.49
C VAL A 359 -9.40 -24.14 -12.59
N ASN A 360 -8.47 -23.52 -13.32
CA ASN A 360 -8.82 -22.64 -14.44
C ASN A 360 -9.49 -23.43 -15.57
N ALA A 361 -8.99 -24.64 -15.88
CA ALA A 361 -9.61 -25.54 -16.84
C ALA A 361 -11.04 -25.93 -16.40
N LEU A 362 -11.25 -26.34 -15.14
CA LEU A 362 -12.59 -26.61 -14.60
C LEU A 362 -13.53 -25.41 -14.82
N THR A 363 -13.06 -24.20 -14.48
CA THR A 363 -13.86 -22.99 -14.68
C THR A 363 -14.25 -22.83 -16.14
N ALA A 364 -13.32 -23.04 -17.08
CA ALA A 364 -13.61 -22.99 -18.51
C ALA A 364 -14.66 -24.01 -18.94
N PHE A 365 -14.52 -25.29 -18.53
CA PHE A 365 -15.48 -26.34 -18.87
C PHE A 365 -16.88 -26.03 -18.31
N PHE A 366 -16.98 -25.63 -17.05
CA PHE A 366 -18.27 -25.32 -16.43
C PHE A 366 -18.92 -24.06 -17.02
N CYS A 367 -18.17 -22.99 -17.29
CA CYS A 367 -18.69 -21.80 -17.99
C CYS A 367 -19.19 -22.12 -19.41
N ASN A 368 -18.73 -23.21 -20.02
CA ASN A 368 -19.17 -23.68 -21.33
C ASN A 368 -20.17 -24.85 -21.25
N SER A 369 -20.80 -25.10 -20.10
CA SER A 369 -21.77 -26.19 -19.92
C SER A 369 -21.22 -27.60 -20.17
N ARG A 370 -19.90 -27.78 -20.04
CA ARG A 370 -19.18 -29.06 -20.26
C ARG A 370 -18.46 -29.58 -19.01
N GLY A 371 -18.89 -29.14 -17.81
CA GLY A 371 -18.30 -29.58 -16.54
C GLY A 371 -18.31 -31.10 -16.33
N ASN A 372 -19.28 -31.81 -16.91
CA ASN A 372 -19.39 -33.27 -16.81
C ASN A 372 -18.31 -34.04 -17.57
N ASP A 373 -17.54 -33.38 -18.44
CA ASP A 373 -16.50 -34.03 -19.24
C ASP A 373 -15.17 -34.19 -18.49
N VAL A 374 -15.05 -33.56 -17.32
CA VAL A 374 -13.83 -33.48 -16.50
C VAL A 374 -14.07 -33.90 -15.02
N PRO A 375 -14.77 -35.02 -14.73
CA PRO A 375 -15.10 -35.41 -13.37
C PRO A 375 -13.86 -35.74 -12.52
N GLU A 376 -12.82 -36.33 -13.12
CA GLU A 376 -11.58 -36.66 -12.40
C GLU A 376 -10.84 -35.41 -11.94
N VAL A 377 -10.81 -34.36 -12.79
CA VAL A 377 -10.20 -33.08 -12.45
C VAL A 377 -10.97 -32.41 -11.30
N PHE A 378 -12.30 -32.51 -11.32
CA PHE A 378 -13.16 -31.94 -10.29
C PHE A 378 -12.89 -32.56 -8.91
N GLU A 379 -12.85 -33.89 -8.82
CA GLU A 379 -12.56 -34.57 -7.56
C GLU A 379 -11.10 -34.33 -7.12
N TRP A 380 -10.14 -34.33 -8.04
CA TRP A 380 -8.74 -34.06 -7.70
C TRP A 380 -8.52 -32.66 -7.11
N VAL A 381 -9.17 -31.63 -7.69
CA VAL A 381 -9.12 -30.27 -7.13
C VAL A 381 -9.72 -30.20 -5.73
N TYR A 382 -10.82 -30.92 -5.49
CA TYR A 382 -11.42 -31.04 -4.16
C TYR A 382 -10.46 -31.71 -3.17
N ASP A 383 -9.83 -32.82 -3.55
CA ASP A 383 -8.87 -33.53 -2.72
C ASP A 383 -7.63 -32.69 -2.43
N CYS A 384 -7.13 -31.92 -3.40
CA CYS A 384 -6.05 -30.96 -3.18
C CYS A 384 -6.41 -29.91 -2.12
N LEU A 385 -7.64 -29.40 -2.14
CA LEU A 385 -8.13 -28.49 -1.11
C LEU A 385 -8.24 -29.19 0.26
N PHE A 386 -8.80 -30.40 0.27
CA PHE A 386 -9.04 -31.21 1.47
C PHE A 386 -7.74 -31.58 2.19
N HIS A 387 -6.76 -32.06 1.44
CA HIS A 387 -5.45 -32.49 1.93
C HIS A 387 -4.42 -31.36 2.03
N ARG A 388 -4.79 -30.11 1.71
CA ARG A 388 -3.90 -28.94 1.77
C ARG A 388 -2.66 -29.06 0.87
N VAL A 389 -2.77 -29.74 -0.27
CA VAL A 389 -1.64 -30.00 -1.19
C VAL A 389 -0.97 -28.71 -1.67
N TYR A 390 -1.69 -27.60 -1.67
CA TYR A 390 -1.23 -26.30 -2.12
C TYR A 390 -0.38 -25.52 -1.09
N THR A 391 -0.25 -25.96 0.17
CA THR A 391 0.35 -25.12 1.24
C THR A 391 1.83 -24.82 1.08
N ASP A 392 2.58 -25.68 0.41
CA ASP A 392 3.98 -25.45 0.05
C ASP A 392 4.13 -24.75 -1.32
N GLY A 393 3.01 -24.28 -1.88
CA GLY A 393 2.89 -23.81 -3.27
C GLY A 393 2.44 -24.93 -4.21
N ALA A 394 1.90 -24.54 -5.37
CA ALA A 394 1.75 -25.43 -6.52
C ALA A 394 2.99 -25.32 -7.43
N LEU A 395 3.04 -26.10 -8.52
CA LEU A 395 4.17 -26.08 -9.46
C LEU A 395 4.44 -24.67 -9.98
N ASN A 396 3.39 -23.92 -10.30
CA ASN A 396 3.48 -22.53 -10.73
C ASN A 396 2.83 -21.54 -9.75
N TYR A 397 1.79 -21.92 -9.00
CA TYR A 397 1.01 -20.95 -8.21
C TYR A 397 1.51 -20.78 -6.78
N THR A 398 1.43 -19.55 -6.27
CA THR A 398 1.46 -19.31 -4.82
C THR A 398 0.19 -19.85 -4.16
N VAL A 399 0.22 -20.04 -2.83
CA VAL A 399 -0.96 -20.49 -2.06
C VAL A 399 -2.17 -19.60 -2.32
N GLU A 400 -1.99 -18.29 -2.19
CA GLU A 400 -3.05 -17.30 -2.39
C GLU A 400 -3.56 -17.26 -3.83
N ALA A 401 -2.69 -17.46 -4.83
CA ALA A 401 -3.11 -17.51 -6.22
C ALA A 401 -3.96 -18.75 -6.54
N PHE A 402 -3.59 -19.92 -5.99
CA PHE A 402 -4.44 -21.13 -6.11
C PHE A 402 -5.81 -20.90 -5.47
N LEU A 403 -5.84 -20.39 -4.22
CA LEU A 403 -7.09 -20.13 -3.51
C LEU A 403 -7.95 -19.08 -4.22
N TYR A 404 -7.34 -18.07 -4.84
CA TYR A 404 -8.04 -17.08 -5.65
C TYR A 404 -8.69 -17.68 -6.90
N CYS A 405 -7.96 -18.52 -7.65
CA CYS A 405 -8.53 -19.25 -8.79
C CYS A 405 -9.69 -20.15 -8.35
N LEU A 406 -9.60 -20.77 -7.18
CA LEU A 406 -10.68 -21.59 -6.64
C LEU A 406 -11.87 -20.76 -6.16
N ALA A 407 -11.63 -19.59 -5.55
CA ALA A 407 -12.67 -18.62 -5.21
C ALA A 407 -13.45 -18.19 -6.45
N ARG A 408 -12.73 -17.90 -7.54
CA ARG A 408 -13.28 -17.59 -8.85
C ARG A 408 -14.16 -18.73 -9.38
N PHE A 409 -13.69 -19.97 -9.33
CA PHE A 409 -14.48 -21.14 -9.74
C PHE A 409 -15.78 -21.28 -8.93
N ILE A 410 -15.68 -21.22 -7.59
CA ILE A 410 -16.84 -21.33 -6.68
C ILE A 410 -17.85 -20.20 -6.90
N TYR A 411 -17.36 -18.98 -7.18
CA TYR A 411 -18.21 -17.83 -7.43
C TYR A 411 -18.94 -17.95 -8.77
N LYS A 412 -18.21 -18.19 -9.88
CA LYS A 412 -18.79 -18.24 -11.22
C LYS A 412 -19.73 -19.43 -11.42
N ILE A 413 -19.57 -20.51 -10.66
CA ILE A 413 -20.33 -21.75 -10.82
C ILE A 413 -21.17 -22.05 -9.55
N PRO A 414 -22.37 -21.47 -9.40
CA PRO A 414 -23.19 -21.66 -8.18
C PRO A 414 -23.51 -23.13 -7.84
N SER A 415 -23.59 -24.01 -8.84
CA SER A 415 -23.90 -25.43 -8.65
C SER A 415 -22.85 -26.20 -7.86
N VAL A 416 -21.59 -25.73 -7.83
CA VAL A 416 -20.50 -26.41 -7.10
C VAL A 416 -20.29 -25.84 -5.70
N ARG A 417 -20.91 -24.69 -5.38
CA ARG A 417 -20.73 -24.00 -4.09
C ARG A 417 -20.95 -24.92 -2.90
N ASN A 418 -22.04 -25.68 -2.89
CA ASN A 418 -22.39 -26.59 -1.79
C ASN A 418 -21.29 -27.64 -1.52
N ARG A 419 -20.54 -28.05 -2.54
CA ARG A 419 -19.44 -29.02 -2.41
C ARG A 419 -18.24 -28.39 -1.71
N PHE A 420 -17.87 -27.18 -2.07
CA PHE A 420 -16.61 -26.56 -1.66
C PHE A 420 -16.73 -25.61 -0.46
N GLU A 421 -17.85 -24.91 -0.29
CA GLU A 421 -17.96 -23.70 0.55
C GLU A 421 -17.48 -23.91 2.00
N SER A 422 -17.95 -24.96 2.68
CA SER A 422 -17.55 -25.22 4.07
C SER A 422 -16.05 -25.45 4.22
N LEU A 423 -15.49 -26.27 3.32
CA LEU A 423 -14.06 -26.60 3.34
C LEU A 423 -13.22 -25.39 2.95
N PHE A 424 -13.62 -24.68 1.90
CA PHE A 424 -12.95 -23.48 1.42
C PHE A 424 -12.92 -22.39 2.50
N LYS A 425 -14.02 -22.20 3.24
CA LYS A 425 -14.10 -21.27 4.37
C LYS A 425 -13.10 -21.59 5.48
N GLU A 426 -12.94 -22.86 5.83
CA GLU A 426 -11.92 -23.31 6.79
C GLU A 426 -10.52 -22.96 6.27
N ARG A 427 -10.24 -23.29 5.00
CA ARG A 427 -8.92 -23.06 4.39
C ARG A 427 -8.55 -21.59 4.28
N ILE A 428 -9.49 -20.70 3.93
CA ILE A 428 -9.21 -19.25 3.93
C ILE A 428 -8.99 -18.72 5.35
N SER A 429 -9.75 -19.20 6.34
CA SER A 429 -9.60 -18.76 7.73
C SER A 429 -8.21 -19.07 8.29
N GLU A 430 -7.62 -20.21 7.91
CA GLU A 430 -6.24 -20.59 8.26
C GLU A 430 -5.18 -19.60 7.73
N ARG A 431 -5.50 -18.86 6.68
CA ARG A 431 -4.57 -17.92 6.03
C ARG A 431 -4.62 -16.51 6.60
N PHE A 432 -5.73 -16.09 7.21
CA PHE A 432 -5.89 -14.71 7.67
C PHE A 432 -4.83 -14.31 8.71
N GLY A 433 -4.31 -13.09 8.55
CA GLY A 433 -3.29 -12.55 9.44
C GLY A 433 -1.88 -13.10 9.20
N LEU A 434 -1.68 -14.06 8.30
CA LEU A 434 -0.35 -14.43 7.82
C LEU A 434 0.28 -13.29 7.02
N HIS A 435 1.61 -13.27 6.96
CA HIS A 435 2.34 -12.32 6.10
C HIS A 435 1.95 -12.54 4.63
N GLY A 436 1.97 -11.47 3.85
CA GLY A 436 1.72 -11.51 2.41
C GLY A 436 2.09 -10.19 1.75
N ASP A 437 2.51 -10.25 0.49
CA ASP A 437 2.66 -9.05 -0.34
C ASP A 437 1.28 -8.51 -0.81
N GLY A 438 1.28 -7.43 -1.60
CA GLY A 438 0.06 -6.73 -1.99
C GLY A 438 -0.94 -7.63 -2.72
N ILE A 439 -0.47 -8.46 -3.65
CA ILE A 439 -1.37 -9.36 -4.40
C ILE A 439 -1.87 -10.52 -3.55
N GLN A 440 -1.01 -11.10 -2.71
CA GLN A 440 -1.40 -12.18 -1.80
C GLN A 440 -2.48 -11.73 -0.82
N LEU A 441 -2.33 -10.55 -0.21
CA LEU A 441 -3.35 -10.00 0.69
C LEU A 441 -4.65 -9.69 -0.04
N ALA A 442 -4.58 -9.09 -1.24
CA ALA A 442 -5.75 -8.77 -2.04
C ALA A 442 -6.54 -10.02 -2.45
N MET A 443 -5.83 -11.06 -2.95
CA MET A 443 -6.40 -12.36 -3.28
C MET A 443 -7.07 -13.03 -2.08
N ARG A 444 -6.42 -12.99 -0.91
CA ARG A 444 -6.94 -13.58 0.32
C ARG A 444 -8.24 -12.90 0.76
N LEU A 445 -8.30 -11.57 0.69
CA LEU A 445 -9.50 -10.81 1.02
C LEU A 445 -10.66 -11.12 0.07
N ILE A 446 -10.42 -11.15 -1.25
CA ILE A 446 -11.45 -11.53 -2.23
C ILE A 446 -11.92 -12.96 -2.01
N SER A 447 -10.99 -13.89 -1.78
CA SER A 447 -11.31 -15.30 -1.53
C SER A 447 -12.15 -15.48 -0.27
N GLY A 448 -11.85 -14.72 0.79
CA GLY A 448 -12.68 -14.69 2.00
C GLY A 448 -14.08 -14.15 1.74
N ALA A 449 -14.18 -13.08 0.96
CA ALA A 449 -15.46 -12.46 0.64
C ALA A 449 -16.42 -13.41 -0.08
N VAL A 450 -15.92 -14.28 -0.98
CA VAL A 450 -16.73 -15.32 -1.67
C VAL A 450 -17.52 -16.21 -0.69
N VAL A 451 -16.99 -16.42 0.52
CA VAL A 451 -17.58 -17.26 1.59
C VAL A 451 -18.00 -16.46 2.82
N GLY A 452 -18.18 -15.14 2.66
CA GLY A 452 -18.67 -14.23 3.69
C GLY A 452 -17.72 -14.05 4.86
N LEU A 453 -16.41 -14.08 4.61
CA LEU A 453 -15.37 -13.82 5.60
C LEU A 453 -14.67 -12.48 5.35
N ASP A 454 -14.42 -11.74 6.42
CA ASP A 454 -13.66 -10.49 6.42
C ASP A 454 -12.41 -10.61 7.31
N SER A 455 -11.35 -9.89 6.95
CA SER A 455 -10.10 -9.78 7.72
C SER A 455 -9.67 -8.32 7.82
N PRO A 456 -10.05 -7.62 8.91
CA PRO A 456 -9.62 -6.24 9.16
C PRO A 456 -8.09 -6.08 9.20
N VAL A 457 -7.38 -7.10 9.70
CA VAL A 457 -5.92 -7.11 9.77
C VAL A 457 -5.28 -7.13 8.38
N ASP A 458 -5.75 -8.00 7.48
CA ASP A 458 -5.19 -8.08 6.13
C ASP A 458 -5.63 -6.89 5.29
N TYR A 459 -6.83 -6.35 5.51
CA TYR A 459 -7.31 -5.10 4.89
C TYR A 459 -6.42 -3.91 5.24
N ASP A 460 -6.09 -3.73 6.52
CA ASP A 460 -5.22 -2.64 6.97
C ASP A 460 -3.81 -2.78 6.40
N ARG A 461 -3.26 -4.00 6.38
CA ARG A 461 -1.95 -4.28 5.79
C ARG A 461 -1.93 -4.02 4.29
N LEU A 462 -2.98 -4.43 3.56
CA LEU A 462 -3.09 -4.16 2.13
C LEU A 462 -3.02 -2.66 1.85
N LEU A 463 -3.77 -1.85 2.60
CA LEU A 463 -3.73 -0.39 2.45
C LEU A 463 -2.36 0.20 2.77
N ASP A 464 -1.65 -0.34 3.76
CA ASP A 464 -0.31 0.12 4.14
C ASP A 464 0.76 -0.26 3.10
N LEU A 465 0.49 -1.24 2.24
CA LEU A 465 1.38 -1.68 1.15
C LEU A 465 1.21 -0.90 -0.16
N GLN A 466 0.30 0.09 -0.24
CA GLN A 466 0.17 0.89 -1.45
C GLN A 466 1.43 1.74 -1.66
N GLU A 467 2.01 1.65 -2.86
CA GLU A 467 3.19 2.42 -3.26
C GLU A 467 2.82 3.89 -3.56
N GLU A 468 3.84 4.75 -3.60
CA GLU A 468 3.67 6.19 -3.85
C GLU A 468 3.05 6.48 -5.23
N ASN A 469 3.36 5.65 -6.23
CA ASN A 469 2.77 5.72 -7.56
C ASN A 469 1.30 5.25 -7.61
N GLY A 470 0.72 4.81 -6.49
CA GLY A 470 -0.64 4.30 -6.37
C GLY A 470 -0.81 2.80 -6.62
N SER A 471 0.25 2.09 -7.00
CA SER A 471 0.21 0.66 -7.29
C SER A 471 0.38 -0.21 -6.05
N TRP A 472 0.09 -1.51 -6.23
CA TRP A 472 0.53 -2.56 -5.32
C TRP A 472 1.49 -3.48 -6.04
N ALA A 473 2.49 -3.98 -5.32
CA ALA A 473 3.44 -4.96 -5.82
C ALA A 473 3.19 -6.35 -5.21
N GLY A 474 3.72 -7.38 -5.86
CA GLY A 474 3.66 -8.75 -5.36
C GLY A 474 3.87 -9.79 -6.46
N TYR A 475 4.09 -11.03 -6.05
CA TYR A 475 4.37 -12.16 -6.93
C TYR A 475 3.19 -13.14 -6.98
N PHE A 476 2.67 -13.38 -8.18
CA PHE A 476 1.50 -14.24 -8.40
C PHE A 476 1.91 -15.71 -8.53
N PHE A 477 2.92 -15.98 -9.35
CA PHE A 477 3.37 -17.34 -9.70
C PHE A 477 4.90 -17.42 -9.76
N SER A 478 5.43 -18.64 -9.82
CA SER A 478 6.83 -18.94 -10.06
C SER A 478 7.03 -19.71 -11.36
N THR A 479 8.15 -19.49 -12.04
CA THR A 479 8.52 -20.27 -13.23
C THR A 479 9.06 -21.64 -12.80
N GLY A 480 8.27 -22.70 -12.96
CA GLY A 480 8.54 -24.05 -12.43
C GLY A 480 10.02 -24.44 -12.23
N ARG A 481 10.79 -24.69 -13.31
CA ARG A 481 12.15 -25.28 -13.18
C ARG A 481 13.21 -24.34 -12.60
N THR A 482 13.09 -23.02 -12.79
CA THR A 482 14.08 -22.03 -12.33
C THR A 482 13.70 -21.38 -11.00
N GLY A 483 12.43 -21.49 -10.58
CA GLY A 483 11.93 -20.97 -9.31
C GLY A 483 11.86 -19.44 -9.24
N PHE A 484 12.02 -18.71 -10.36
CA PHE A 484 11.90 -17.26 -10.35
C PHE A 484 10.46 -16.86 -10.10
N LEU A 485 10.26 -15.90 -9.21
CA LEU A 485 8.94 -15.34 -8.96
C LEU A 485 8.59 -14.36 -10.08
N VAL A 486 7.32 -14.36 -10.49
CA VAL A 486 6.76 -13.47 -11.49
C VAL A 486 5.64 -12.65 -10.87
N GLY A 487 5.79 -11.33 -10.94
CA GLY A 487 4.85 -10.36 -10.43
C GLY A 487 4.29 -9.49 -11.55
N ASN A 488 3.18 -8.82 -11.28
CA ASN A 488 2.61 -7.83 -12.19
C ASN A 488 1.90 -6.75 -11.38
N ASN A 489 2.49 -5.56 -11.29
CA ASN A 489 1.93 -4.47 -10.47
C ASN A 489 0.56 -4.01 -11.00
N GLY A 490 0.30 -4.16 -12.31
CA GLY A 490 -1.03 -3.91 -12.87
C GLY A 490 -2.08 -4.88 -12.33
N LEU A 491 -1.79 -6.17 -12.35
CA LEU A 491 -2.68 -7.20 -11.80
C LEU A 491 -2.86 -7.04 -10.29
N SER A 492 -1.74 -6.87 -9.56
CA SER A 492 -1.76 -6.61 -8.11
C SER A 492 -2.64 -5.41 -7.77
N THR A 493 -2.53 -4.33 -8.54
CA THR A 493 -3.33 -3.11 -8.33
C THR A 493 -4.81 -3.33 -8.65
N ALA A 494 -5.12 -4.01 -9.77
CA ALA A 494 -6.50 -4.31 -10.14
C ALA A 494 -7.21 -5.18 -9.08
N ILE A 495 -6.53 -6.23 -8.61
CA ILE A 495 -7.07 -7.11 -7.55
C ILE A 495 -7.14 -6.35 -6.22
N ALA A 496 -6.17 -5.50 -5.87
CA ALA A 496 -6.20 -4.70 -4.64
C ALA A 496 -7.38 -3.72 -4.59
N ILE A 497 -7.68 -3.03 -5.70
CA ILE A 497 -8.87 -2.18 -5.82
C ILE A 497 -10.13 -2.99 -5.51
N ASN A 498 -10.30 -4.13 -6.19
CA ASN A 498 -11.44 -5.02 -5.99
C ASN A 498 -11.52 -5.53 -4.55
N ALA A 499 -10.40 -5.90 -3.94
CA ALA A 499 -10.35 -6.36 -2.56
C ALA A 499 -10.80 -5.28 -1.56
N ILE A 500 -10.37 -4.04 -1.78
CA ILE A 500 -10.75 -2.90 -0.93
C ILE A 500 -12.25 -2.60 -1.08
N GLU A 501 -12.76 -2.54 -2.31
CA GLU A 501 -14.19 -2.31 -2.58
C GLU A 501 -15.06 -3.43 -1.99
N THR A 502 -14.68 -4.68 -2.25
CA THR A 502 -15.38 -5.87 -1.76
C THR A 502 -15.40 -5.91 -0.23
N SER A 503 -14.28 -5.60 0.43
CA SER A 503 -14.22 -5.58 1.90
C SER A 503 -15.11 -4.48 2.48
N LYS A 504 -15.21 -3.32 1.82
CA LYS A 504 -16.13 -2.23 2.23
C LYS A 504 -17.59 -2.67 2.06
N GLU A 505 -17.95 -3.24 0.91
CA GLU A 505 -19.30 -3.74 0.64
C GLU A 505 -19.71 -4.83 1.65
N LEU A 506 -18.82 -5.79 1.93
CA LEU A 506 -19.07 -6.86 2.89
C LEU A 506 -19.34 -6.33 4.30
N ARG A 507 -18.55 -5.35 4.76
CA ARG A 507 -18.73 -4.74 6.09
C ARG A 507 -20.02 -3.92 6.21
N GLN A 508 -20.44 -3.28 5.12
CA GLN A 508 -21.63 -2.45 5.09
C GLN A 508 -22.91 -3.29 4.98
N THR A 509 -22.91 -4.31 4.15
CA THR A 509 -24.13 -5.03 3.74
C THR A 509 -24.20 -6.46 4.26
N GLY A 510 -23.09 -7.03 4.73
CA GLY A 510 -22.97 -8.45 5.09
C GLY A 510 -22.92 -9.39 3.87
N GLN A 511 -22.94 -8.87 2.64
CA GLN A 511 -22.89 -9.61 1.39
C GLN A 511 -21.95 -8.90 0.39
N VAL A 512 -21.59 -9.58 -0.70
CA VAL A 512 -20.76 -9.00 -1.77
C VAL A 512 -21.31 -9.36 -3.13
N SER A 513 -21.24 -8.42 -4.07
CA SER A 513 -21.70 -8.62 -5.44
C SER A 513 -20.60 -9.05 -6.41
N LEU A 514 -19.32 -8.91 -6.04
CA LEU A 514 -18.13 -9.36 -6.79
C LEU A 514 -18.25 -9.16 -8.31
N LYS A 515 -18.80 -8.00 -8.72
CA LYS A 515 -19.27 -7.73 -10.09
C LYS A 515 -18.21 -7.97 -11.16
N PHE A 516 -16.93 -7.83 -10.85
CA PHE A 516 -15.84 -8.07 -11.80
C PHE A 516 -15.79 -9.52 -12.33
N TRP A 517 -16.43 -10.49 -11.67
CA TRP A 517 -16.53 -11.87 -12.15
C TRP A 517 -17.85 -12.24 -12.80
N ASP A 518 -18.84 -11.35 -12.81
CA ASP A 518 -20.07 -11.60 -13.56
C ASP A 518 -19.75 -11.59 -15.08
N ASP A 519 -20.69 -12.04 -15.90
CA ASP A 519 -20.56 -11.97 -17.38
C ASP A 519 -20.95 -10.59 -17.93
#